data_AF-A0A7Y1Z362-F1
#
_entry.id   AF-A0A7Y1Z362-F1
#
_cell.length_a   1.000
_cell.length_b   1.000
_cell.length_c   1.000
_cell.angle_alpha   90.00
_cell.angle_beta   90.00
_cell.angle_gamma   90.00
#
_symmetry.space_group_name_H-M   'P 1'
#
loop_
_entity.id
_entity.type
_entity.pdbx_description
1 polymer ?
#
loop_
_entity_poly.entity_id
_entity_poly.type
_entity_poly.pdbx_seq_one_letter_code
_entity_poly.pdbx_strand_id
1 'polypeptide(L)'
;MTQFNRRWSLRLNKRISSRHFAAALAVIIGIGVSSGAIGDSDVLRLPVTSFTLDNKLQVVVIEDHRSPVVTHMVWYRVGAADEPPGKSGIAHFLEHLMFKGTDTLGPGEFSEKVALN
;
A
#
# COMPACT_ATOMS: atom_id res chain seq x y z
N MET A 1 2.19 24.76 -8.30
CA MET A 1 2.42 24.39 -9.71
C MET A 1 1.47 23.25 -10.05
N THR A 2 0.26 23.62 -10.46
CA THR A 2 -0.91 22.75 -10.66
C THR A 2 -1.00 22.38 -12.14
N GLN A 3 -0.95 21.10 -12.48
CA GLN A 3 -1.46 20.60 -13.77
C GLN A 3 -2.28 19.33 -13.50
N PHE A 4 -3.51 19.58 -13.06
CA PHE A 4 -4.57 18.59 -12.93
C PHE A 4 -5.20 18.39 -14.31
N ASN A 5 -4.89 17.27 -14.96
CA ASN A 5 -5.40 16.91 -16.28
C ASN A 5 -6.89 16.51 -16.18
N ARG A 6 -7.78 17.50 -16.30
CA ARG A 6 -9.19 17.28 -16.71
C ARG A 6 -9.28 17.35 -18.23
N ARG A 7 -10.32 16.68 -18.78
CA ARG A 7 -10.86 16.78 -20.16
C ARG A 7 -10.41 15.57 -20.99
N TRP A 8 -11.27 14.59 -21.33
CA TRP A 8 -12.56 14.73 -21.98
C TRP A 8 -13.51 13.56 -21.65
N SER A 9 -14.76 13.88 -21.29
CA SER A 9 -15.89 12.98 -21.49
C SER A 9 -16.39 13.16 -22.93
N LEU A 10 -16.49 12.05 -23.67
CA LEU A 10 -17.30 11.98 -24.87
C LEU A 10 -18.24 10.79 -24.75
N ARG A 11 -19.47 11.07 -25.14
CA ARG A 11 -20.69 10.35 -24.83
C ARG A 11 -20.76 9.04 -25.62
N LEU A 12 -21.27 8.00 -24.96
CA LEU A 12 -21.92 6.86 -25.61
C LEU A 12 -22.95 7.39 -26.62
N ASN A 13 -22.89 6.92 -27.87
CA ASN A 13 -24.07 6.41 -28.57
C ASN A 13 -23.67 5.73 -29.89
N LYS A 14 -23.63 4.40 -29.91
CA LYS A 14 -23.89 3.65 -31.15
C LYS A 14 -24.69 2.40 -30.79
N ARG A 15 -26.01 2.54 -30.86
CA ARG A 15 -26.95 1.41 -30.94
C ARG A 15 -26.56 0.57 -32.14
N ILE A 16 -25.93 -0.58 -31.90
CA ILE A 16 -25.78 -1.61 -32.93
C ILE A 16 -26.85 -2.66 -32.63
N SER A 17 -27.78 -2.71 -33.57
CA SER A 17 -28.97 -3.54 -33.62
C SER A 17 -28.64 -5.02 -33.44
N SER A 18 -29.37 -5.64 -32.54
CA SER A 18 -29.55 -7.09 -32.43
C SER A 18 -29.90 -7.69 -33.79
N ARG A 19 -29.21 -8.76 -34.15
CA ARG A 19 -29.65 -9.95 -34.90
C ARG A 19 -28.40 -10.60 -35.52
N HIS A 20 -28.33 -11.93 -35.43
CA HIS A 20 -27.30 -12.80 -36.02
C HIS A 20 -25.99 -12.96 -35.21
N PHE A 21 -26.07 -13.64 -34.05
CA PHE A 21 -24.91 -14.38 -33.50
C PHE A 21 -25.37 -15.62 -32.71
N ALA A 22 -26.35 -16.33 -33.25
CA ALA A 22 -26.72 -17.67 -32.81
C ALA A 22 -26.38 -18.64 -33.94
N ALA A 23 -25.12 -19.07 -34.00
CA ALA A 23 -24.65 -20.28 -34.69
C ALA A 23 -23.12 -20.25 -34.83
N ALA A 24 -22.42 -20.50 -33.73
CA ALA A 24 -21.10 -21.13 -33.74
C ALA A 24 -20.99 -21.90 -32.41
N LEU A 25 -21.47 -23.15 -32.38
CA LEU A 25 -20.57 -24.30 -32.42
C LEU A 25 -19.79 -24.39 -31.09
N ALA A 26 -20.37 -24.81 -29.96
CA ALA A 26 -20.81 -26.18 -29.69
C ALA A 26 -19.89 -27.30 -30.23
N VAL A 27 -18.58 -27.07 -30.37
CA VAL A 27 -17.55 -28.12 -30.55
C VAL A 27 -16.22 -27.62 -29.94
N ILE A 28 -16.11 -27.57 -28.62
CA ILE A 28 -14.86 -27.79 -27.85
C ILE A 28 -15.26 -28.46 -26.52
N ILE A 29 -15.90 -29.62 -26.62
CA ILE A 29 -16.00 -30.59 -25.52
C ILE A 29 -15.06 -31.72 -25.95
N GLY A 30 -13.82 -31.75 -25.45
CA GLY A 30 -12.91 -32.82 -25.86
C GLY A 30 -11.41 -32.57 -25.75
N ILE A 31 -10.95 -31.66 -24.89
CA ILE A 31 -9.57 -31.73 -24.39
C ILE A 31 -9.70 -31.93 -22.88
N GLY A 32 -9.46 -33.17 -22.45
CA GLY A 32 -9.27 -33.49 -21.04
C GLY A 32 -8.10 -32.67 -20.54
N VAL A 33 -8.40 -31.57 -19.87
CA VAL A 33 -7.43 -30.86 -19.06
C VAL A 33 -7.19 -31.78 -17.87
N SER A 34 -6.05 -32.45 -17.89
CA SER A 34 -5.50 -33.11 -16.72
C SER A 34 -5.56 -32.13 -15.57
N SER A 35 -6.33 -32.45 -14.53
CA SER A 35 -6.20 -31.81 -13.22
C SER A 35 -4.82 -32.19 -12.68
N GLY A 36 -3.77 -31.56 -13.21
CA GLY A 36 -2.54 -31.41 -12.49
C GLY A 36 -2.93 -30.69 -11.21
N ALA A 37 -2.74 -31.36 -10.07
CA ALA A 37 -2.88 -30.74 -8.78
C ALA A 37 -2.09 -29.43 -8.85
N ILE A 38 -2.81 -28.30 -8.83
CA ILE A 38 -2.21 -27.04 -8.43
C ILE A 38 -1.84 -27.32 -6.99
N GLY A 39 -0.59 -27.76 -6.77
CA GLY A 39 -0.01 -27.75 -5.45
C GLY A 39 -0.23 -26.34 -4.95
N ASP A 40 -0.91 -26.21 -3.81
CA ASP A 40 -1.05 -24.95 -3.11
C ASP A 40 0.37 -24.45 -2.92
N SER A 41 0.79 -23.54 -3.80
CA SER A 41 2.06 -22.87 -3.64
C SER A 41 1.90 -22.16 -2.32
N ASP A 42 2.56 -22.67 -1.28
CA ASP A 42 2.59 -22.05 0.02
C ASP A 42 3.25 -20.68 -0.19
N VAL A 43 2.42 -19.70 -0.54
CA VAL A 43 2.82 -18.34 -0.82
C VAL A 43 3.25 -17.83 0.54
N LEU A 44 4.53 -17.99 0.89
CA LEU A 44 5.16 -17.67 2.18
C LEU A 44 4.26 -16.78 3.05
N ARG A 45 3.33 -17.41 3.79
CA ARG A 45 2.42 -16.67 4.64
C ARG A 45 3.18 -16.42 5.92
N LEU A 46 3.90 -15.30 5.96
CA LEU A 46 4.51 -14.86 7.22
C LEU A 46 3.40 -14.72 8.26
N PRO A 47 3.60 -15.25 9.48
CA PRO A 47 2.64 -15.06 10.57
C PRO A 47 2.50 -13.57 10.87
N VAL A 48 1.26 -13.08 10.88
CA VAL A 48 0.92 -11.69 11.19
C VAL A 48 0.06 -11.67 12.45
N THR A 49 0.53 -10.94 13.46
CA THR A 49 -0.20 -10.69 14.71
C THR A 49 -0.52 -9.20 14.80
N SER A 50 -1.77 -8.86 15.13
CA SER A 50 -2.19 -7.46 15.30
C SER A 50 -2.91 -7.26 16.62
N PHE A 51 -2.64 -6.14 17.29
CA PHE A 51 -3.35 -5.74 18.50
C PHE A 51 -3.46 -4.22 18.60
N THR A 52 -4.34 -3.74 19.48
CA THR A 52 -4.54 -2.31 19.74
C THR A 52 -4.24 -2.03 21.20
N LEU A 53 -3.38 -1.03 21.45
CA LEU A 53 -3.08 -0.55 22.79
C LEU A 53 -4.25 0.27 23.37
N ASP A 54 -4.26 0.47 24.69
CA ASP A 54 -5.31 1.25 25.36
C ASP A 54 -5.43 2.69 24.83
N ASN A 55 -4.29 3.28 24.43
CA ASN A 55 -4.21 4.60 23.79
C ASN A 55 -4.62 4.62 22.30
N LYS A 56 -5.17 3.51 21.79
CA LYS A 56 -5.64 3.31 20.41
C LYS A 56 -4.55 3.18 19.34
N LEU A 57 -3.28 3.08 19.71
CA LEU A 57 -2.23 2.73 18.76
C LEU A 57 -2.44 1.30 18.27
N GLN A 58 -2.48 1.14 16.94
CA GLN A 58 -2.54 -0.17 16.29
C GLN A 58 -1.11 -0.67 16.08
N VAL A 59 -0.86 -1.91 16.49
CA VAL A 59 0.43 -2.58 16.35
C VAL A 59 0.24 -3.79 15.46
N VAL A 60 1.11 -3.92 14.46
CA VAL A 60 1.18 -5.08 13.56
C VAL A 60 2.59 -5.66 13.66
N VAL A 61 2.67 -6.94 13.98
CA VAL A 61 3.92 -7.71 14.10
C VAL A 61 3.92 -8.76 13.00
N ILE A 62 4.99 -8.79 12.23
CA ILE A 62 5.26 -9.81 11.21
C ILE A 62 6.53 -10.53 11.66
N GLU A 63 6.40 -11.79 12.05
CA GLU A 63 7.55 -12.57 12.51
C GLU A 63 8.24 -13.25 11.33
N ASP A 64 9.53 -12.96 11.15
CA ASP A 64 10.37 -13.53 10.10
C ASP A 64 11.73 -13.92 10.68
N HIS A 65 11.96 -15.22 10.87
CA HIS A 65 13.17 -15.76 11.49
C HIS A 65 14.31 -16.05 10.48
N ARG A 66 14.18 -15.62 9.21
CA ARG A 66 15.21 -15.87 8.19
C ARG A 66 16.50 -15.08 8.42
N SER A 67 16.42 -13.97 9.14
CA SER A 67 17.56 -13.12 9.49
C SER A 67 17.37 -12.53 10.90
N PRO A 68 18.42 -12.43 11.74
CA PRO A 68 18.35 -11.86 13.07
C PRO A 68 18.34 -10.31 13.02
N VAL A 69 17.42 -9.72 12.27
CA VAL A 69 17.25 -8.27 12.12
C VAL A 69 15.79 -7.89 12.31
N VAL A 70 15.55 -6.66 12.76
CA VAL A 70 14.20 -6.12 12.95
C VAL A 70 14.06 -4.82 12.18
N THR A 71 12.96 -4.67 11.45
CA THR A 71 12.52 -3.37 10.90
C THR A 71 11.39 -2.84 11.77
N HIS A 72 11.55 -1.64 12.32
CA HIS A 72 10.53 -0.96 13.10
C HIS A 72 10.06 0.31 12.39
N MET A 73 8.75 0.46 12.24
CA MET A 73 8.13 1.60 11.56
C MET A 73 6.98 2.15 12.40
N VAL A 74 6.87 3.48 12.48
CA VAL A 74 5.73 4.18 13.07
C VAL A 74 5.04 4.98 11.98
N TRP A 75 3.73 4.77 11.82
CA TRP A 75 2.94 5.41 10.77
C TRP A 75 1.98 6.41 11.38
N TYR A 76 2.10 7.67 11.00
CA TYR A 76 1.13 8.71 11.34
C TYR A 76 0.12 8.85 10.20
N ARG A 77 -1.18 8.79 10.53
CA ARG A 77 -2.27 8.98 9.56
C ARG A 77 -2.53 10.48 9.34
N VAL A 78 -1.54 11.15 8.74
CA VAL A 78 -1.57 12.56 8.35
C VAL A 78 -0.53 12.79 7.25
N GLY A 79 -0.78 13.71 6.33
CA GLY A 79 0.20 14.13 5.34
C GLY A 79 -0.21 15.40 4.60
N ALA A 80 0.42 15.65 3.45
CA ALA A 80 0.13 16.82 2.63
C ALA A 80 -1.35 16.93 2.19
N ALA A 81 -2.07 15.81 2.13
CA ALA A 81 -3.50 15.77 1.81
C ALA A 81 -4.39 16.42 2.87
N ASP A 82 -3.90 16.53 4.11
CA ASP A 82 -4.63 17.06 5.26
C ASP A 82 -4.32 18.55 5.53
N GLU A 83 -3.47 19.16 4.70
CA GLU A 83 -3.02 20.54 4.90
C GLU A 83 -4.07 21.56 4.45
N PRO A 84 -4.26 22.67 5.19
CA PRO A 84 -5.21 23.70 4.79
C PRO A 84 -4.71 24.44 3.54
N PRO A 85 -5.62 24.96 2.70
CA PRO A 85 -5.25 25.76 1.54
C PRO A 85 -4.32 26.91 1.90
N GLY A 86 -3.26 27.08 1.11
CA GLY A 86 -2.26 28.13 1.32
C GLY A 86 -1.21 27.82 2.40
N LYS A 87 -1.22 26.64 3.02
CA LYS A 87 -0.19 26.20 3.98
C LYS A 87 0.44 24.85 3.62
N SER A 88 0.72 24.66 2.33
CA SER A 88 1.31 23.41 1.86
C SER A 88 2.74 23.20 2.38
N GLY A 89 3.10 21.96 2.70
CA GLY A 89 4.45 21.54 3.08
C GLY A 89 4.72 21.47 4.58
N ILE A 90 3.71 21.68 5.43
CA ILE A 90 3.85 21.57 6.90
C ILE A 90 4.24 20.16 7.32
N ALA A 91 3.60 19.12 6.77
CA ALA A 91 3.87 17.73 7.15
C ALA A 91 5.33 17.35 6.83
N HIS A 92 5.78 17.70 5.63
CA HIS A 92 7.17 17.47 5.20
C HIS A 92 8.16 18.34 6.00
N PHE A 93 7.79 19.58 6.32
CA PHE A 93 8.61 20.42 7.17
C PHE A 93 8.78 19.82 8.57
N LEU A 94 7.69 19.31 9.17
CA LEU A 94 7.74 18.61 10.45
C LEU A 94 8.62 17.35 10.39
N GLU A 95 8.52 16.56 9.33
CA GLU A 95 9.37 15.38 9.12
C GLU A 95 10.86 15.73 9.25
N HIS A 96 11.31 16.82 8.63
CA HIS A 96 12.70 17.28 8.78
C HIS A 96 13.04 17.70 10.21
N LEU A 97 12.09 18.31 10.92
CA LEU A 97 12.28 18.76 12.30
C LEU A 97 12.34 17.62 13.31
N MET A 98 11.77 16.45 13.00
CA MET A 98 11.83 15.27 13.88
C MET A 98 13.27 14.82 14.19
N PHE A 99 14.24 15.22 13.37
CA PHE A 99 15.66 14.93 13.57
C PHE A 99 16.47 16.08 14.17
N LYS A 100 15.82 17.19 14.52
CA LYS A 100 16.47 18.40 15.06
C LYS A 100 16.48 18.46 16.59
N GLY A 101 16.11 17.36 17.24
CA GLY A 101 16.21 17.18 18.69
C GLY A 101 14.85 17.07 19.37
N THR A 102 14.89 16.66 20.62
CA THR A 102 13.77 16.57 21.55
C THR A 102 14.19 17.20 22.89
N ASP A 103 13.32 17.19 23.89
CA ASP A 103 13.68 17.63 25.24
C ASP A 103 14.80 16.77 25.88
N THR A 104 15.02 15.56 25.36
CA THR A 104 15.95 14.57 25.92
C THR A 104 17.08 14.17 25.00
N LEU A 105 17.03 14.51 23.71
CA LEU A 105 18.04 14.20 22.70
C LEU A 105 18.41 15.45 21.91
N GLY A 106 19.71 15.69 21.74
CA GLY A 106 20.22 16.79 20.93
C GLY A 106 19.91 16.64 19.43
N PRO A 107 20.10 17.71 18.63
CA PRO A 107 19.94 17.63 17.18
C PRO A 107 20.85 16.55 16.57
N GLY A 108 20.28 15.65 15.76
CA GLY A 108 21.01 14.55 15.12
C GLY A 108 21.35 13.35 16.01
N GLU A 109 21.26 13.48 17.34
CA GLU A 109 21.63 12.42 18.29
C GLU A 109 20.79 11.14 18.07
N PHE A 110 19.51 11.30 17.69
CA PHE A 110 18.65 10.15 17.34
C PHE A 110 19.26 9.30 16.21
N SER A 111 19.69 9.94 15.12
CA SER A 111 20.26 9.25 13.96
C SER A 111 21.61 8.60 14.30
N GLU A 112 22.44 9.27 15.11
CA GLU A 112 23.70 8.73 15.58
C GLU A 112 23.49 7.45 16.41
N LYS A 113 22.55 7.47 17.37
CA LYS A 113 22.24 6.30 18.19
C LYS A 113 21.71 5.12 17.38
N VAL A 114 20.88 5.37 16.37
CA VAL A 114 20.39 4.30 15.48
C VAL A 114 21.54 3.68 14.69
N ALA A 115 22.48 4.49 14.19
CA ALA A 115 23.61 4.03 13.39
C ALA A 115 24.67 3.23 14.16
N LEU A 116 24.65 3.24 15.49
CA LEU A 116 25.54 2.44 16.34
C LEU A 116 25.06 0.99 16.55
N ASN A 117 23.88 0.62 16.05
CA ASN A 117 23.35 -0.75 16.08
C ASN A 117 23.61 -1.47 14.76
#